data_AF-A0A2V8IW00-F1
#
_entry.id   AF-A0A2V8IW00-F1
#
_cell.length_a   1.000
_cell.length_b   1.000
_cell.length_c   1.000
_cell.angle_alpha   90.00
_cell.angle_beta   90.00
_cell.angle_gamma   90.00
#
_symmetry.space_group_name_H-M   'P 1'
#
loop_
_entity.id
_entity.type
_entity.pdbx_description
1 polymer ?
#
loop_
_entity_poly.entity_id
_entity_poly.type
_entity_poly.pdbx_seq_one_letter_code
_entity_poly.pdbx_strand_id
1 'polypeptide(L)'
;MVALAAARRATAVIVVPQFGAEAAVEQPLRRRILDEPGLPYVLVEIDPAWRVSGDVHPNARAAYAIAAVAATKLTSLPKSP
;
A
#
# COMPACT_ATOMS: atom_id res chain seq x y z
N MET A 1 -1.22 12.31 8.71
CA MET A 1 -2.24 11.28 8.41
C MET A 1 -2.23 10.12 9.41
N VAL A 2 -1.14 9.33 9.52
CA VAL A 2 -1.07 8.21 10.48
C VAL A 2 -1.30 8.67 11.93
N ALA A 3 -0.59 9.72 12.38
CA ALA A 3 -0.80 10.30 13.71
C ALA A 3 -2.25 10.78 13.95
N LEU A 4 -2.91 11.26 12.89
CA LEU A 4 -4.30 11.72 12.97
C LEU A 4 -5.28 10.56 13.07
N ALA A 5 -5.02 9.44 12.39
CA ALA A 5 -5.80 8.21 12.54
C ALA A 5 -5.66 7.67 13.98
N ALA A 6 -4.43 7.61 14.49
CA ALA A 6 -4.16 7.19 15.88
C ALA A 6 -4.86 8.09 16.90
N ALA A 7 -4.82 9.42 16.72
CA ALA A 7 -5.54 10.37 17.57
C ALA A 7 -7.07 10.16 17.57
N ARG A 8 -7.60 9.49 16.53
CA ARG A 8 -9.01 9.09 16.42
C ARG A 8 -9.28 7.62 16.76
N ARG A 9 -8.31 6.94 17.38
CA ARG A 9 -8.38 5.50 17.70
C ARG A 9 -8.63 4.61 16.48
N ALA A 10 -8.14 5.03 15.32
CA ALA A 10 -8.19 4.26 14.09
C ALA A 10 -6.80 3.74 13.71
N THR A 11 -6.71 2.47 13.34
CA THR A 11 -5.48 1.88 12.80
C THR A 11 -5.33 2.29 11.33
N ALA A 12 -4.26 3.02 11.02
CA ALA A 12 -3.91 3.34 9.62
C ALA A 12 -3.12 2.19 9.00
N VAL A 13 -3.37 1.92 7.72
CA VAL A 13 -2.52 1.08 6.86
C VAL A 13 -2.35 1.81 5.54
N ILE A 14 -1.10 1.97 5.11
CA ILE A 14 -0.77 2.57 3.81
C ILE A 14 -0.72 1.46 2.76
N VAL A 15 -1.41 1.64 1.65
CA VAL A 15 -1.33 0.73 0.49
C VAL A 15 -0.34 1.33 -0.51
N VAL A 16 0.63 0.53 -0.96
CA VAL A 16 1.63 0.91 -1.95
C VAL A 16 1.47 0.02 -3.18
N PRO A 17 0.71 0.46 -4.20
CA PRO A 17 0.66 -0.22 -5.49
C PRO A 17 1.99 -0.06 -6.22
N GLN A 18 2.66 -1.16 -6.53
CA GLN A 18 3.93 -1.16 -7.26
C GLN A 18 3.74 -1.87 -8.61
N PHE A 19 3.80 -1.12 -9.70
CA PHE A 19 3.71 -1.67 -11.04
C PHE A 19 5.11 -2.05 -11.56
N GLY A 20 5.42 -3.34 -11.57
CA GLY A 20 6.75 -3.83 -11.94
C GLY A 20 7.78 -3.62 -10.82
N ALA A 21 9.07 -3.68 -11.17
CA ALA A 21 10.15 -3.49 -10.20
C ALA A 21 10.30 -2.00 -9.80
N GLU A 22 10.59 -1.74 -8.52
CA GLU A 22 10.98 -0.39 -8.08
C GLU A 22 12.22 0.07 -8.87
N ALA A 23 12.21 1.33 -9.30
CA ALA A 23 13.40 1.98 -9.82
C ALA A 23 14.42 2.21 -8.68
N ALA A 24 15.70 2.34 -9.04
CA ALA A 24 16.79 2.53 -8.06
C ALA A 24 16.58 3.75 -7.13
N VAL A 25 15.82 4.76 -7.58
CA VAL A 25 15.48 5.94 -6.79
C VAL A 25 14.29 5.72 -5.84
N GLU A 26 13.41 4.78 -6.16
CA GLU A 26 12.16 4.55 -5.41
C GLU A 26 12.43 3.78 -4.11
N GLN A 27 13.31 2.79 -4.15
CA GLN A 27 13.61 1.96 -2.97
C GLN A 27 14.18 2.77 -1.78
N PRO A 28 15.16 3.68 -1.96
CA PRO A 28 15.60 4.55 -0.87
C PRO A 28 14.49 5.47 -0.33
N LEU A 29 13.59 5.93 -1.20
CA LEU A 29 12.46 6.77 -0.79
C LEU A 29 11.45 5.97 0.04
N ARG A 30 11.08 4.77 -0.40
CA ARG A 30 10.20 3.87 0.36
C ARG A 30 10.79 3.59 1.74
N ARG A 31 12.09 3.29 1.81
CA ARG A 31 12.79 3.05 3.08
C ARG A 31 12.70 4.26 4.01
N ARG A 32 13.06 5.44 3.52
CA ARG A 32 13.07 6.67 4.31
C ARG A 32 11.67 7.10 4.77
N ILE A 33 10.65 6.89 3.93
CA ILE A 33 9.29 7.38 4.18
C ILE A 33 8.47 6.38 4.99
N LEU A 34 8.61 5.08 4.74
CA LEU A 34 7.77 4.03 5.32
C LEU A 34 8.52 3.16 6.34
N ASP A 35 9.70 2.66 5.98
CA ASP A 35 10.42 1.71 6.83
C ASP A 35 11.03 2.38 8.07
N GLU A 36 11.81 3.45 7.89
CA GLU A 36 12.51 4.15 8.97
C GLU A 36 11.57 4.69 10.07
N PRO A 37 10.41 5.31 9.75
CA PRO A 37 9.47 5.74 10.77
C PRO A 37 8.59 4.60 11.30
N GLY A 38 8.74 3.37 10.79
CA GLY A 38 7.94 2.21 11.18
C GLY A 38 6.45 2.33 10.81
N LEU A 39 6.13 2.98 9.69
CA LEU A 39 4.73 3.15 9.27
C LEU A 39 4.16 1.80 8.80
N PRO A 40 2.94 1.43 9.23
CA PRO A 40 2.29 0.22 8.74
C PRO A 40 1.90 0.39 7.26
N TYR A 41 2.49 -0.42 6.39
CA TYR A 41 2.11 -0.47 4.98
C TYR A 41 2.02 -1.89 4.44
N VAL A 42 1.43 -2.01 3.26
CA VAL A 42 1.48 -3.19 2.40
C VAL A 42 1.95 -2.79 1.02
N LEU A 43 2.96 -3.51 0.53
CA LEU A 43 3.40 -3.44 -0.85
C LEU A 43 2.55 -4.43 -1.66
N VAL A 44 1.92 -3.95 -2.72
CA VAL A 44 1.16 -4.78 -3.65
C VAL A 44 1.88 -4.73 -4.98
N GLU A 45 2.59 -5.80 -5.30
CA GLU A 45 3.19 -5.96 -6.63
C GLU A 45 2.08 -6.25 -7.64
N ILE A 46 2.03 -5.43 -8.68
CA ILE A 46 1.01 -5.44 -9.71
C ILE A 46 1.71 -5.58 -11.06
N ASP A 47 1.18 -6.46 -11.88
CA ASP A 47 1.59 -6.59 -13.27
C ASP A 47 1.41 -5.22 -13.99
N PRO A 48 2.46 -4.65 -14.60
CA PRO A 48 2.39 -3.39 -15.35
C PRO A 48 1.27 -3.36 -16.41
N ALA A 49 0.87 -4.51 -16.95
CA ALA A 49 -0.23 -4.61 -17.91
C ALA A 49 -1.62 -4.42 -17.28
N TRP A 50 -1.74 -4.45 -15.95
CA TRP A 50 -3.03 -4.31 -15.26
C TRP A 50 -3.40 -2.84 -14.99
N ARG A 51 -3.14 -1.99 -15.98
CA ARG A 51 -3.53 -0.59 -16.00
C ARG A 51 -4.73 -0.38 -16.92
N VAL A 52 -5.41 0.74 -16.72
CA VAL A 52 -6.39 1.23 -17.69
C VAL A 52 -5.62 1.70 -18.95
N SER A 53 -6.15 1.42 -20.14
CA SER A 53 -5.47 1.77 -21.39
C SER A 53 -5.28 3.28 -21.52
N GLY A 54 -4.05 3.73 -21.79
CA GLY A 54 -3.69 5.16 -21.85
C GLY A 54 -3.63 5.86 -20.49
N ASP A 55 -3.69 5.12 -19.39
CA ASP A 55 -3.78 5.63 -18.04
C ASP A 55 -2.79 4.86 -17.12
N VAL A 56 -2.27 5.53 -16.09
CA VAL A 56 -1.39 4.95 -15.08
C VAL A 56 -2.15 4.27 -13.94
N HIS A 57 -3.47 4.44 -13.86
CA HIS A 57 -4.31 3.88 -12.81
C HIS A 57 -4.52 2.35 -12.95
N PRO A 58 -4.70 1.64 -11.83
CA PRO A 58 -5.04 0.21 -11.84
C PRO A 58 -6.38 -0.03 -12.54
N ASN A 59 -6.45 -1.10 -13.34
CA ASN A 59 -7.71 -1.61 -13.85
C ASN A 59 -8.44 -2.48 -12.80
N ALA A 60 -9.61 -3.03 -13.15
CA ALA A 60 -10.42 -3.85 -12.24
C ALA A 60 -9.66 -5.04 -11.64
N ARG A 61 -8.75 -5.66 -12.40
CA ARG A 61 -7.96 -6.80 -11.92
C ARG A 61 -6.92 -6.37 -10.89
N ALA A 62 -6.21 -5.27 -11.14
CA ALA A 62 -5.30 -4.68 -10.18
C ALA A 62 -6.03 -4.19 -8.92
N ALA A 63 -7.20 -3.56 -9.06
CA ALA A 63 -8.03 -3.13 -7.94
C ALA A 63 -8.45 -4.30 -7.05
N TYR A 64 -8.85 -5.43 -7.65
CA TYR A 64 -9.16 -6.64 -6.90
C TYR A 64 -7.95 -7.19 -6.14
N ALA A 65 -6.77 -7.24 -6.77
CA ALA A 65 -5.54 -7.70 -6.12
C ALA A 65 -5.18 -6.81 -4.91
N ILE A 66 -5.27 -5.49 -5.08
CA ILE A 66 -5.06 -4.51 -4.01
C ILE A 66 -6.04 -4.76 -2.85
N ALA A 67 -7.34 -4.93 -3.16
CA ALA A 67 -8.36 -5.16 -2.15
C ALA A 67 -8.12 -6.46 -1.35
N ALA A 68 -7.71 -7.54 -2.01
CA ALA A 68 -7.42 -8.82 -1.36
C ALA A 68 -6.24 -8.71 -0.37
N VAL A 69 -5.17 -8.03 -0.76
CA VAL A 69 -4.01 -7.81 0.13
C VAL A 69 -4.39 -6.88 1.28
N ALA A 70 -5.13 -5.81 1.01
CA ALA A 70 -5.60 -4.90 2.04
C ALA A 70 -6.49 -5.62 3.07
N ALA A 71 -7.44 -6.44 2.62
CA ALA A 71 -8.29 -7.25 3.49
C ALA A 71 -7.46 -8.20 4.36
N THR A 72 -6.52 -8.93 3.75
CA THR A 72 -5.60 -9.84 4.48
C THR A 72 -4.84 -9.09 5.58
N LYS A 73 -4.27 -7.92 5.25
CA LYS A 73 -3.55 -7.10 6.23
C LYS A 73 -4.48 -6.65 7.36
N LEU A 74 -5.66 -6.14 7.04
CA LEU A 74 -6.63 -5.70 8.03
C LEU A 74 -7.03 -6.83 8.99
N THR A 75 -7.20 -8.06 8.49
CA THR A 75 -7.51 -9.21 9.34
C THR A 75 -6.34 -9.68 10.21
N SER A 76 -5.11 -9.42 9.79
CA SER A 76 -3.90 -9.76 10.57
C SER A 76 -3.58 -8.75 11.69
N LEU A 77 -4.18 -7.56 11.63
CA LEU A 77 -3.91 -6.51 12.62
C LEU A 77 -4.62 -6.82 13.94
N PRO A 78 -3.98 -6.49 15.08
CA PRO A 78 -4.66 -6.54 16.36
C PRO A 78 -5.88 -5.62 16.31
N LYS A 79 -7.01 -6.10 16.83
CA LYS A 79 -8.19 -5.27 17.00
C LYS A 79 -7.81 -4.11 17.92
N SER A 80 -8.20 -2.90 17.53
CA SER A 80 -8.07 -1.73 18.41
C SER A 80 -8.81 -2.03 19.73
N PRO A 81 -8.23 -1.66 20.89
CA PRO A 81 -8.87 -1.84 22.18
C PRO A 81 -10.17 -1.04 22.31
#